data_AF-A0A965L5K8-F1
#
_entry.id   AF-A0A965L5K8-F1
#
_cell.length_a   1.000
_cell.length_b   1.000
_cell.length_c   1.000
_cell.angle_alpha   90.00
_cell.angle_beta   90.00
_cell.angle_gamma   90.00
#
_symmetry.space_group_name_H-M   'P 1'
#
loop_
_entity.id
_entity.type
_entity.pdbx_description
1 polymer ?
#
loop_
_entity_poly.entity_id
_entity_poly.type
_entity_poly.pdbx_seq_one_letter_code
_entity_poly.pdbx_strand_id
1 'polypeptide(L)'
;MSIGIYTSDQALNWIKGTDFPSNPTLTFGLHNGDPSNNGANEITSSVCSGRASYSGFDAIATVGSTRQTKSSGSISWGTSTAAGSAIYWSVWSGSNYLWGDAFRDALGNPTSIIFGNGDTISVGAGALVLSLSNAIASNYLADMILGWLVLSTTPPTAPTNTYIGLATAVAPDGTITEVTTD
;
A
#
# COMPACT_ATOMS: atom_id res chain seq x y z
N MET A 1 -2.02 -6.60 -6.60
CA MET A 1 -1.99 -5.26 -6.00
C MET A 1 -3.29 -4.55 -6.30
N SER A 2 -3.93 -4.06 -5.26
CA SER A 2 -5.17 -3.29 -5.36
C SER A 2 -5.08 -2.06 -4.47
N ILE A 3 -5.10 -0.87 -5.08
CA ILE A 3 -5.19 0.39 -4.36
C ILE A 3 -6.64 0.65 -3.98
N GLY A 4 -6.86 1.06 -2.74
CA GLY A 4 -8.20 1.37 -2.25
C GLY A 4 -8.76 2.64 -2.89
N ILE A 5 -10.08 2.65 -3.11
CA ILE A 5 -10.80 3.80 -3.67
C ILE A 5 -10.50 5.07 -2.87
N TYR A 6 -10.51 4.97 -1.54
CA TYR A 6 -10.20 6.09 -0.66
C TYR A 6 -8.82 6.70 -0.95
N THR A 7 -7.78 5.88 -1.08
CA THR A 7 -6.41 6.34 -1.37
C THR A 7 -6.35 7.02 -2.74
N SER A 8 -7.01 6.44 -3.75
CA SER A 8 -7.11 7.05 -5.07
C SER A 8 -7.79 8.42 -5.04
N ASP A 9 -8.90 8.55 -4.28
CA ASP A 9 -9.61 9.82 -4.13
C ASP A 9 -8.74 10.88 -3.43
N GLN A 10 -7.98 10.51 -2.39
CA GLN A 10 -7.05 11.44 -1.75
C GLN A 10 -5.95 11.92 -2.71
N ALA A 11 -5.37 11.01 -3.50
CA ALA A 11 -4.37 11.38 -4.50
C ALA A 11 -4.95 12.33 -5.56
N LEU A 12 -6.17 12.09 -6.03
CA LEU A 12 -6.85 12.98 -6.98
C LEU A 12 -7.21 14.34 -6.36
N ASN A 13 -7.66 14.37 -5.10
CA ASN A 13 -7.92 15.62 -4.38
C ASN A 13 -6.65 16.45 -4.20
N TRP A 14 -5.53 15.79 -3.92
CA TRP A 14 -4.22 16.42 -3.84
C TRP A 14 -3.81 17.07 -5.15
N ILE A 15 -3.94 16.39 -6.28
CA ILE A 15 -3.66 16.98 -7.61
C ILE A 15 -4.55 18.22 -7.88
N LYS A 16 -5.76 18.26 -7.32
CA LYS A 16 -6.70 19.39 -7.43
C LYS A 16 -6.42 20.53 -6.43
N GLY A 17 -5.36 20.46 -5.63
CA GLY A 17 -4.98 21.52 -4.69
C GLY A 17 -5.48 21.30 -3.25
N THR A 18 -5.92 20.09 -2.88
CA THR A 18 -6.31 19.78 -1.49
C THR A 18 -5.28 18.89 -0.82
N ASP A 19 -4.61 19.36 0.24
CA ASP A 19 -3.61 18.57 0.97
C ASP A 19 -4.12 17.17 1.34
N PHE A 20 -3.20 16.20 1.41
CA PHE A 20 -3.53 14.92 2.03
C PHE A 20 -4.01 15.15 3.48
N PRO A 21 -4.94 14.33 3.99
CA PRO A 21 -5.27 14.38 5.41
C PRO A 21 -4.05 14.04 6.28
N SER A 22 -4.15 14.25 7.59
CA SER A 22 -3.13 13.81 8.54
C SER A 22 -2.76 12.34 8.31
N ASN A 23 -1.49 12.00 8.55
CA ASN A 23 -1.01 10.63 8.39
C ASN A 23 -1.91 9.64 9.14
N PRO A 24 -2.35 8.57 8.48
CA PRO A 24 -3.26 7.62 9.09
C PRO A 24 -2.54 6.74 10.12
N THR A 25 -3.25 6.32 11.16
CA THR A 25 -2.86 5.13 11.92
C THR A 25 -3.17 3.89 11.07
N LEU A 26 -2.15 3.11 10.76
CA LEU A 26 -2.29 1.94 9.89
C LEU A 26 -2.63 0.68 10.70
N THR A 27 -3.57 -0.10 10.16
CA THR A 27 -3.85 -1.46 10.60
C THR A 27 -3.84 -2.41 9.41
N PHE A 28 -3.47 -3.66 9.63
CA PHE A 28 -3.23 -4.64 8.58
C PHE A 28 -4.22 -5.79 8.70
N GLY A 29 -4.98 -6.05 7.65
CA GLY A 29 -5.92 -7.17 7.59
C GLY A 29 -5.31 -8.40 6.90
N LEU A 30 -5.86 -9.57 7.19
CA LEU A 30 -5.57 -10.82 6.47
C LEU A 30 -6.80 -11.23 5.68
N HIS A 31 -6.61 -11.82 4.50
CA HIS A 31 -7.73 -12.22 3.63
C HIS A 31 -7.52 -13.62 3.09
N ASN A 32 -8.60 -14.39 3.02
CA ASN A 32 -8.62 -15.73 2.44
C ASN A 32 -8.88 -15.72 0.92
N GLY A 33 -9.19 -14.55 0.35
CA GLY A 33 -9.36 -14.31 -1.07
C GLY A 33 -8.94 -12.88 -1.42
N ASP A 34 -9.03 -12.51 -2.70
CA ASP A 34 -8.62 -11.18 -3.17
C ASP A 34 -9.41 -10.09 -2.43
N PRO A 35 -8.74 -9.14 -1.74
CA PRO A 35 -9.41 -8.05 -1.04
C PRO A 35 -10.11 -7.05 -1.97
N SER A 36 -9.93 -7.18 -3.29
CA SER A 36 -10.39 -6.20 -4.27
C SER A 36 -9.90 -4.81 -3.87
N ASN A 37 -10.62 -3.74 -4.22
CA ASN A 37 -10.27 -2.36 -3.83
C ASN A 37 -11.09 -1.84 -2.63
N ASN A 38 -11.72 -2.74 -1.88
CA ASN A 38 -12.64 -2.42 -0.78
C ASN A 38 -12.45 -3.26 0.48
N GLY A 39 -11.51 -4.22 0.49
CA GLY A 39 -11.23 -5.08 1.64
C GLY A 39 -12.19 -6.26 1.80
N ALA A 40 -12.79 -6.73 0.71
CA ALA A 40 -13.59 -7.96 0.70
C ALA A 40 -12.79 -9.17 1.24
N ASN A 41 -13.48 -10.24 1.63
CA ASN A 41 -12.85 -11.52 2.02
C ASN A 41 -11.88 -11.41 3.21
N GLU A 42 -12.04 -10.38 4.05
CA GLU A 42 -11.23 -10.23 5.26
C GLU A 42 -11.53 -11.37 6.24
N ILE A 43 -10.46 -11.97 6.76
CA ILE A 43 -10.50 -12.92 7.87
C ILE A 43 -10.89 -12.12 9.10
N THR A 44 -12.09 -12.39 9.60
CA THR A 44 -12.68 -11.65 10.71
C THR A 44 -12.10 -12.10 12.06
N SER A 45 -12.51 -11.38 13.11
CA SER A 45 -12.10 -11.66 14.49
C SER A 45 -12.54 -13.03 15.03
N SER A 46 -13.31 -13.80 14.26
CA SER A 46 -13.63 -15.20 14.62
C SER A 46 -12.49 -16.17 14.38
N VAL A 47 -11.43 -15.76 13.66
CA VAL A 47 -10.29 -16.61 13.28
C VAL A 47 -8.95 -16.10 13.83
N CYS A 48 -8.77 -14.79 13.95
CA CYS A 48 -7.60 -14.16 14.56
C CYS A 48 -8.00 -12.95 15.40
N SER A 49 -7.07 -12.26 16.06
CA SER A 49 -7.37 -11.09 16.91
C SER A 49 -7.88 -9.86 16.14
N GLY A 50 -8.07 -9.95 14.83
CA GLY A 50 -8.43 -8.86 13.94
C GLY A 50 -7.21 -8.24 13.26
N ARG A 51 -7.32 -6.97 12.87
CA ARG A 51 -6.24 -6.27 12.17
C ARG A 51 -5.07 -5.97 13.11
N ALA A 52 -3.84 -6.14 12.62
CA ALA A 52 -2.63 -5.82 13.37
C ALA A 52 -2.28 -4.34 13.22
N SER A 53 -1.93 -3.65 14.31
CA SER A 53 -1.38 -2.29 14.23
C SER A 53 0.12 -2.33 13.95
N TYR A 54 0.59 -1.53 13.01
CA TYR A 54 2.02 -1.49 12.68
C TYR A 54 2.42 -0.19 11.97
N SER A 55 3.63 0.30 12.24
CA SER A 55 4.13 1.58 11.69
C SER A 55 5.61 1.53 11.27
N GLY A 56 6.27 0.37 11.37
CA GLY A 56 7.70 0.25 11.05
C GLY A 56 7.94 0.00 9.56
N PHE A 57 8.34 1.01 8.79
CA PHE A 57 8.60 0.84 7.37
C PHE A 57 10.02 1.27 7.01
N ASP A 58 10.61 0.55 6.04
CA ASP A 58 11.88 0.95 5.44
C ASP A 58 11.69 2.22 4.57
N ALA A 59 12.81 2.85 4.22
CA ALA A 59 12.80 3.96 3.27
C ALA A 59 12.20 3.53 1.91
N ILE A 60 11.52 4.47 1.25
CA ILE A 60 10.98 4.24 -0.10
C ILE A 60 12.13 4.14 -1.10
N ALA A 61 12.09 3.12 -1.96
CA ALA A 61 13.11 2.87 -2.97
C ALA A 61 12.49 2.49 -4.33
N THR A 62 13.25 2.70 -5.40
CA THR A 62 12.90 2.16 -6.72
C THR A 62 13.29 0.69 -6.79
N VAL A 63 12.36 -0.18 -7.18
CA VAL A 63 12.59 -1.60 -7.47
C VAL A 63 11.99 -1.92 -8.83
N GLY A 64 12.85 -2.13 -9.83
CA GLY A 64 12.39 -2.30 -11.21
C GLY A 64 11.55 -1.11 -11.68
N SER A 65 10.32 -1.38 -12.13
CA SER A 65 9.35 -0.37 -12.59
C SER A 65 8.38 0.09 -11.50
N THR A 66 8.79 0.04 -10.23
CA THR A 66 7.92 0.38 -9.11
C THR A 66 8.65 1.21 -8.04
N ARG A 67 7.88 2.02 -7.31
CA ARG A 67 8.30 2.64 -6.05
C ARG A 67 7.77 1.82 -4.89
N GLN A 68 8.62 1.38 -3.97
CA GLN A 68 8.25 0.44 -2.92
C GLN A 68 8.78 0.83 -1.54
N THR A 69 8.04 0.42 -0.52
CA THR A 69 8.50 0.33 0.88
C THR A 69 7.98 -0.98 1.47
N LYS A 70 8.65 -1.48 2.50
CA LYS A 70 8.35 -2.76 3.11
C LYS A 70 8.42 -2.69 4.62
N SER A 71 7.76 -3.63 5.30
CA SER A 71 7.82 -3.73 6.75
C SER A 71 9.27 -3.92 7.23
N SER A 72 9.71 -3.13 8.19
CA SER A 72 11.10 -3.18 8.70
C SER A 72 11.29 -4.20 9.84
N GLY A 73 10.22 -4.83 10.29
CA GLY A 73 10.17 -5.75 11.41
C GLY A 73 8.98 -6.72 11.30
N SER A 74 8.77 -7.51 12.35
CA SER A 74 7.68 -8.47 12.37
C SER A 74 6.33 -7.81 12.62
N ILE A 75 5.30 -8.37 12.00
CA ILE A 75 3.90 -7.99 12.19
C ILE A 75 3.17 -9.22 12.70
N SER A 76 2.41 -9.06 13.79
CA SER A 76 1.67 -10.15 14.42
C SER A 76 0.19 -9.81 14.52
N TRP A 77 -0.65 -10.74 14.07
CA TRP A 77 -2.10 -10.70 14.19
C TRP A 77 -2.59 -11.45 15.44
N GLY A 78 -1.66 -11.84 16.32
CA GLY A 78 -1.95 -12.58 17.53
C GLY A 78 -2.20 -14.06 17.29
N THR A 79 -2.83 -14.68 18.27
CA THR A 79 -3.12 -16.12 18.27
C THR A 79 -4.40 -16.41 17.52
N SER A 80 -4.39 -17.40 16.64
CA SER A 80 -5.56 -17.87 15.93
C SER A 80 -6.52 -18.63 16.86
N THR A 81 -7.81 -18.49 16.61
CA THR A 81 -8.88 -19.21 17.32
C THR A 81 -9.46 -20.36 16.50
N ALA A 82 -9.03 -20.49 15.24
CA ALA A 82 -9.44 -21.54 14.32
C ALA A 82 -8.35 -21.78 13.27
N ALA A 83 -8.38 -22.96 12.64
CA ALA A 83 -7.52 -23.25 11.50
C ALA A 83 -7.97 -22.47 10.25
N GLY A 84 -7.02 -22.07 9.42
CA GLY A 84 -7.30 -21.34 8.18
C GLY A 84 -6.05 -21.01 7.38
N SER A 85 -6.26 -20.19 6.36
CA SER A 85 -5.16 -19.63 5.57
C SER A 85 -5.44 -18.19 5.16
N ALA A 86 -4.37 -17.41 5.05
CA ALA A 86 -4.38 -16.06 4.51
C ALA A 86 -3.51 -16.01 3.25
N ILE A 87 -4.11 -15.62 2.13
CA ILE A 87 -3.46 -15.51 0.82
C ILE A 87 -3.06 -14.06 0.55
N TYR A 88 -3.86 -13.11 1.04
CA TYR A 88 -3.63 -11.69 0.87
C TYR A 88 -3.59 -10.96 2.20
N TRP A 89 -3.00 -9.77 2.17
CA TRP A 89 -3.00 -8.81 3.25
C TRP A 89 -3.50 -7.47 2.74
N SER A 90 -3.89 -6.62 3.67
CA SER A 90 -4.37 -5.27 3.38
C SER A 90 -3.87 -4.25 4.39
N VAL A 91 -4.05 -2.97 4.05
CA VAL A 91 -3.78 -1.82 4.90
C VAL A 91 -5.05 -0.98 4.99
N TRP A 92 -5.32 -0.51 6.20
CA TRP A 92 -6.49 0.27 6.54
C TRP A 92 -6.15 1.48 7.38
N SER A 93 -6.95 2.53 7.24
CA SER A 93 -7.05 3.64 8.18
C SER A 93 -8.47 3.71 8.73
N GLY A 94 -8.67 3.26 9.97
CA GLY A 94 -10.01 3.05 10.51
C GLY A 94 -10.83 2.11 9.63
N SER A 95 -11.97 2.58 9.13
CA SER A 95 -12.83 1.83 8.19
C SER A 95 -12.43 1.97 6.72
N ASN A 96 -11.43 2.79 6.39
CA ASN A 96 -11.04 3.05 5.01
C ASN A 96 -10.01 2.03 4.56
N TYR A 97 -10.35 1.22 3.55
CA TYR A 97 -9.41 0.35 2.87
C TYR A 97 -8.45 1.19 2.04
N LEU A 98 -7.15 1.00 2.25
CA LEU A 98 -6.12 1.80 1.59
C LEU A 98 -5.40 1.02 0.49
N TRP A 99 -5.13 -0.26 0.75
CA TRP A 99 -4.21 -1.06 -0.05
C TRP A 99 -4.37 -2.55 0.24
N GLY A 100 -4.04 -3.40 -0.72
CA GLY A 100 -3.75 -4.82 -0.46
C GLY A 100 -2.93 -5.49 -1.55
N ASP A 101 -2.26 -6.59 -1.18
CA ASP A 101 -1.59 -7.48 -2.12
C ASP A 101 -1.54 -8.91 -1.60
N ALA A 102 -1.14 -9.85 -2.48
CA ALA A 102 -0.88 -11.23 -2.08
C ALA A 102 0.39 -11.33 -1.24
N PHE A 103 0.45 -12.32 -0.35
CA PHE A 103 1.73 -12.77 0.20
C PHE A 103 2.57 -13.38 -0.90
N ARG A 104 3.90 -13.18 -0.83
CA ARG A 104 4.85 -13.72 -1.80
C ARG A 104 5.99 -14.45 -1.12
N ASP A 105 6.47 -15.50 -1.76
CA ASP A 105 7.72 -16.17 -1.37
C ASP A 105 8.94 -15.34 -1.78
N ALA A 106 10.14 -15.83 -1.46
CA ALA A 106 11.40 -15.16 -1.79
C ALA A 106 11.66 -15.02 -3.30
N LEU A 107 10.95 -15.78 -4.13
CA LEU A 107 11.02 -15.72 -5.59
C LEU A 107 9.93 -14.81 -6.19
N GLY A 108 9.06 -14.23 -5.36
CA GLY A 108 7.96 -13.37 -5.77
C GLY A 108 6.67 -14.11 -6.15
N ASN A 109 6.61 -15.44 -6.00
CA ASN A 109 5.42 -16.22 -6.30
C ASN A 109 4.38 -16.04 -5.19
N PRO A 110 3.07 -15.99 -5.52
CA PRO A 110 2.02 -15.99 -4.51
C PRO A 110 2.14 -17.17 -3.55
N THR A 111 1.99 -16.90 -2.26
CA THR A 111 2.01 -17.90 -1.19
C THR A 111 0.89 -17.64 -0.19
N SER A 112 0.75 -18.50 0.80
CA SER A 112 -0.25 -18.36 1.85
C SER A 112 0.34 -18.65 3.22
N ILE A 113 -0.10 -17.89 4.21
CA ILE A 113 0.12 -18.24 5.61
C ILE A 113 -0.92 -19.28 5.96
N ILE A 114 -0.50 -20.46 6.42
CA ILE A 114 -1.37 -21.52 6.92
C ILE A 114 -1.20 -21.57 8.43
N PHE A 115 -2.31 -21.64 9.16
CA PHE A 115 -2.30 -21.69 10.62
C PHE A 115 -3.39 -22.65 11.13
N GLY A 116 -3.08 -23.36 12.21
CA GLY A 116 -4.01 -24.15 13.01
C GLY A 116 -4.69 -23.31 14.08
N ASN A 117 -5.45 -23.94 14.97
CA ASN A 117 -5.99 -23.29 16.17
C ASN A 117 -4.90 -23.14 17.24
N GLY A 118 -4.73 -21.95 17.81
CA GLY A 118 -3.72 -21.66 18.83
C GLY A 118 -2.36 -21.24 18.28
N ASP A 119 -2.20 -21.17 16.97
CA ASP A 119 -0.97 -20.72 16.32
C ASP A 119 -0.83 -19.20 16.43
N THR A 120 0.39 -18.71 16.60
CA THR A 120 0.65 -17.28 16.47
C THR A 120 0.80 -16.93 14.99
N ILE A 121 -0.08 -16.07 14.49
CA ILE A 121 -0.02 -15.60 13.11
C ILE A 121 0.88 -14.37 13.05
N SER A 122 2.03 -14.51 12.38
CA SER A 122 2.95 -13.40 12.18
C SER A 122 3.75 -13.56 10.89
N VAL A 123 4.29 -12.44 10.43
CA VAL A 123 5.26 -12.40 9.33
C VAL A 123 6.51 -11.64 9.78
N GLY A 124 7.64 -11.95 9.15
CA GLY A 124 8.90 -11.25 9.39
C GLY A 124 9.01 -9.91 8.64
N ALA A 125 10.15 -9.25 8.83
CA ALA A 125 10.52 -8.07 8.06
C ALA A 125 10.51 -8.37 6.56
N GLY A 126 10.09 -7.39 5.76
CA GLY A 126 10.05 -7.45 4.30
C GLY A 126 8.88 -8.24 3.71
N ALA A 127 8.05 -8.87 4.55
CA ALA A 127 6.95 -9.70 4.07
C ALA A 127 5.77 -8.89 3.50
N LEU A 128 5.51 -7.69 4.05
CA LEU A 128 4.51 -6.78 3.51
C LEU A 128 5.20 -5.70 2.69
N VAL A 129 4.85 -5.62 1.41
CA VAL A 129 5.45 -4.69 0.46
C VAL A 129 4.37 -3.80 -0.15
N LEU A 130 4.42 -2.51 0.16
CA LEU A 130 3.62 -1.49 -0.50
C LEU A 130 4.39 -1.02 -1.73
N SER A 131 3.77 -1.10 -2.91
CA SER A 131 4.45 -0.92 -4.18
C SER A 131 3.58 -0.15 -5.15
N LEU A 132 3.99 0.97 -5.71
CA LEU A 132 3.24 1.66 -6.76
C LEU A 132 3.93 1.45 -8.11
N SER A 133 3.16 1.00 -9.10
CA SER A 133 3.67 0.82 -10.46
C SER A 133 3.88 2.16 -11.14
N ASN A 134 5.05 2.31 -11.75
CA ASN A 134 5.41 3.47 -12.54
C ASN A 134 4.57 3.55 -13.84
N ALA A 135 3.85 2.48 -14.21
CA ALA A 135 2.89 2.52 -15.31
C ALA A 135 1.60 3.28 -14.95
N ILE A 136 1.34 3.51 -13.66
CA ILE A 136 0.06 4.07 -13.16
C ILE A 136 0.29 5.41 -12.46
N ALA A 137 1.45 5.61 -11.83
CA ALA A 137 1.82 6.85 -11.15
C ALA A 137 3.26 7.26 -11.51
N SER A 138 3.55 8.56 -11.50
CA SER A 138 4.94 9.03 -11.53
C SER A 138 5.66 8.62 -10.24
N ASN A 139 6.99 8.57 -10.28
CA ASN A 139 7.81 8.34 -9.08
C ASN A 139 7.47 9.34 -7.97
N TYR A 140 7.23 10.60 -8.35
CA TYR A 140 6.89 11.66 -7.42
C TYR A 140 5.53 11.43 -6.75
N LEU A 141 4.47 11.15 -7.51
CA LEU A 141 3.15 10.88 -6.94
C LEU A 141 3.19 9.62 -6.05
N ALA A 142 3.94 8.60 -6.47
CA ALA A 142 4.11 7.40 -5.68
C ALA A 142 4.81 7.67 -4.34
N ASP A 143 5.87 8.49 -4.34
CA ASP A 143 6.56 8.90 -3.11
C ASP A 143 5.66 9.72 -2.19
N MET A 144 4.80 10.60 -2.73
CA MET A 144 3.83 11.35 -1.92
C MET A 144 2.82 10.44 -1.24
N ILE A 145 2.25 9.47 -1.99
CA ILE A 145 1.28 8.52 -1.43
C ILE A 145 1.94 7.62 -0.37
N LEU A 146 3.08 7.00 -0.70
CA LEU A 146 3.78 6.10 0.23
C LEU A 146 4.30 6.87 1.45
N GLY A 147 4.84 8.07 1.25
CA GLY A 147 5.32 8.93 2.33
C GLY A 147 4.22 9.32 3.30
N TRP A 148 3.08 9.77 2.77
CA TRP A 148 1.87 10.05 3.57
C TRP A 148 1.42 8.82 4.38
N LEU A 149 1.39 7.64 3.75
CA LEU A 149 0.96 6.41 4.40
C LEU A 149 1.90 5.95 5.51
N VAL A 150 3.21 5.88 5.26
CA VAL A 150 4.12 5.11 6.13
C VAL A 150 5.23 5.89 6.81
N LEU A 151 5.61 7.06 6.31
CA LEU A 151 6.78 7.77 6.85
C LEU A 151 6.45 8.69 8.02
N SER A 152 5.17 8.84 8.39
CA SER A 152 4.70 9.75 9.45
C SER A 152 5.27 11.17 9.33
N THR A 153 5.67 11.56 8.11
CA THR A 153 6.13 12.90 7.78
C THR A 153 4.91 13.81 7.60
N THR A 154 5.09 15.12 7.78
CA THR A 154 4.06 16.12 7.44
C THR A 154 3.38 15.75 6.11
N PRO A 155 2.03 15.71 6.06
CA PRO A 155 1.30 15.39 4.85
C PRO A 155 1.80 16.23 3.67
N PRO A 156 1.90 15.66 2.46
CA PRO A 156 2.30 16.42 1.29
C PRO A 156 1.38 17.63 1.09
N THR A 157 1.99 18.82 1.03
CA THR A 157 1.28 20.03 0.60
C THR A 157 0.90 19.90 -0.86
N ALA A 158 -0.33 20.28 -1.19
CA ALA A 158 -0.85 20.22 -2.53
C ALA A 158 -0.10 21.19 -3.46
N PRO A 159 0.05 20.83 -4.76
CA PRO A 159 0.59 21.74 -5.74
C PRO A 159 -0.30 22.99 -5.82
N THR A 160 0.34 24.17 -5.83
CA THR A 160 -0.35 25.45 -6.01
C THR A 160 -0.60 25.77 -7.47
N ASN A 161 0.18 25.16 -8.38
CA ASN A 161 0.04 25.27 -9.82
C ASN A 161 0.10 23.87 -10.44
N THR A 162 -0.94 23.50 -11.19
CA THR A 162 -1.00 22.24 -11.94
C THR A 162 -1.08 22.58 -13.43
N TYR A 163 -0.14 22.07 -14.21
CA TYR A 163 -0.06 22.30 -15.65
C TYR A 163 -0.39 21.03 -16.42
N ILE A 164 -0.94 21.19 -17.63
CA ILE A 164 -1.18 20.09 -18.57
C ILE A 164 -0.28 20.32 -19.77
N GLY A 165 0.62 19.36 -20.03
CA GLY A 165 1.54 19.37 -21.17
C GLY A 165 1.29 18.21 -22.13
N LEU A 166 1.75 18.35 -23.36
CA LEU A 166 1.79 17.26 -24.34
C LEU A 166 3.18 16.61 -24.33
N ALA A 167 3.21 15.29 -24.45
CA ALA A 167 4.40 14.47 -24.33
C ALA A 167 4.53 13.47 -25.48
N THR A 168 5.75 13.19 -25.90
CA THR A 168 6.05 12.20 -26.96
C THR A 168 6.11 10.77 -26.45
N ALA A 169 6.26 10.58 -25.14
CA ALA A 169 6.27 9.28 -24.49
C ALA A 169 5.82 9.40 -23.02
N VAL A 170 5.50 8.26 -22.40
CA VAL A 170 5.28 8.19 -20.95
C VAL A 170 6.64 8.09 -20.25
N ALA A 171 6.99 9.06 -19.40
CA ALA A 171 8.18 9.02 -18.55
C ALA A 171 7.83 9.30 -17.08
N PRO A 172 7.68 8.25 -16.26
CA PRO A 172 7.27 8.36 -14.86
C PRO A 172 8.27 9.10 -13.95
N ASP A 173 9.50 9.32 -14.40
CA ASP A 173 10.55 10.07 -13.72
C ASP A 173 10.60 11.55 -14.11
N GLY A 174 9.77 11.98 -15.06
CA GLY A 174 9.71 13.37 -15.54
C GLY A 174 10.85 13.76 -16.49
N THR A 175 11.59 12.80 -17.05
CA THR A 175 12.76 13.09 -17.92
C THR A 175 12.43 13.40 -19.38
N ILE A 176 11.18 13.32 -19.79
CA ILE A 176 10.74 13.63 -21.16
C ILE A 176 10.79 15.13 -21.47
N THR A 177 11.20 15.43 -22.70
CA THR A 177 11.03 16.77 -23.28
C THR A 177 9.56 16.99 -23.61
N GLU A 178 8.99 18.09 -23.10
CA GLU A 178 7.66 18.55 -23.49
C GLU A 178 7.62 18.84 -25.00
N VAL A 179 6.46 18.58 -25.63
CA VAL A 179 6.24 19.04 -27.01
C VAL A 179 6.05 20.55 -26.95
N THR A 180 7.12 21.30 -27.20
CA THR A 180 7.05 22.74 -27.43
C THR A 180 6.63 22.98 -28.87
N THR A 181 5.59 23.79 -29.08
CA THR A 181 5.30 24.33 -30.42
C THR A 181 6.35 25.38 -30.75
N ASP A 182 6.98 25.26 -31.92
CA ASP A 182 7.78 26.33 -32.54
C ASP A 182 6.92 27.58 -32.84
#